data_AF-A0A7V9I8A4-F1
#
_entry.id   AF-A0A7V9I8A4-F1
#
_cell.length_a   1.000
_cell.length_b   1.000
_cell.length_c   1.000
_cell.angle_alpha   90.00
_cell.angle_beta   90.00
_cell.angle_gamma   90.00
#
_symmetry.space_group_name_H-M   'P 1'
#
loop_
_entity.id
_entity.type
_entity.pdbx_description
1 polymer ?
#
loop_
_entity_poly.entity_id
_entity_poly.type
_entity_poly.pdbx_seq_one_letter_code
_entity_poly.pdbx_strand_id
1 'polypeptide(L)' 'MTSVETLKPTRRRFTTDEYHRMAEIGVLLEDERVELIEGEILRMSAKGSRHNGCIIALDDLLREQLNRDTAMISV' A
#
# COMPACT_ATOMS: atom_id res chain seq x y z
N MET A 1 -20.80 33.51 28.46
CA MET A 1 -20.71 32.88 27.13
C MET A 1 -19.25 32.56 26.89
N THR A 2 -18.87 31.30 27.03
CA THR A 2 -17.48 30.87 26.83
C THR A 2 -17.24 30.76 25.33
N SER A 3 -16.34 31.59 24.80
CA SER A 3 -15.92 31.54 23.40
C SER A 3 -15.30 30.18 23.12
N VAL A 4 -15.89 29.43 22.18
CA VAL A 4 -15.30 28.20 21.67
C VAL A 4 -14.21 28.61 20.69
N GLU A 5 -12.95 28.39 21.07
CA GLU A 5 -11.81 28.64 20.20
C GLU A 5 -11.79 27.57 19.09
N THR A 6 -11.93 28.00 17.84
CA THR A 6 -12.01 27.10 16.68
C THR A 6 -10.64 26.48 16.40
N LEU A 7 -10.40 25.27 16.93
CA LEU A 7 -9.21 24.48 16.61
C LEU A 7 -9.22 24.10 15.13
N LYS A 8 -8.13 24.41 14.40
CA LYS A 8 -7.92 23.93 13.04
C LYS A 8 -7.51 22.45 13.10
N PRO A 9 -8.24 21.54 12.43
CA PRO A 9 -7.87 20.13 12.42
C PRO A 9 -6.53 19.92 11.72
N THR A 10 -5.64 19.15 12.35
CA THR A 10 -4.35 18.72 11.80
C THR A 10 -4.40 17.25 11.41
N ARG A 11 -3.69 16.86 10.35
CA ARG A 11 -3.58 15.45 9.96
C ARG A 11 -2.67 14.72 10.94
N ARG A 12 -3.18 13.64 11.54
CA ARG A 12 -2.37 12.69 12.31
C ARG A 12 -1.84 11.61 11.38
N ARG A 13 -0.56 11.27 11.51
CA ARG A 13 0.08 10.16 10.81
C ARG A 13 -0.15 8.85 11.58
N PHE A 14 -0.38 7.76 10.86
CA PHE A 14 -0.47 6.41 11.40
C PHE A 14 0.91 5.78 11.52
N THR A 15 1.10 4.95 12.54
CA THR A 15 2.24 4.05 12.64
C THR A 15 1.96 2.71 11.97
N THR A 16 3.01 1.93 11.72
CA THR A 16 2.87 0.56 11.19
C THR A 16 2.05 -0.33 12.14
N ASP A 17 2.26 -0.23 13.45
CA ASP A 17 1.50 -1.01 14.44
C ASP A 17 0.01 -0.68 14.43
N GLU A 18 -0.34 0.61 14.28
CA GLU A 18 -1.73 1.04 14.17
C GLU A 18 -2.38 0.52 12.90
N TYR A 19 -1.67 0.55 11.76
CA TYR A 19 -2.15 0.01 10.50
C TYR A 19 -2.44 -1.50 10.60
N HIS A 20 -1.53 -2.28 11.19
CA HIS A 20 -1.77 -3.72 11.40
C HIS A 20 -2.95 -3.97 12.34
N ARG A 21 -3.03 -3.23 13.44
CA ARG A 21 -4.15 -3.35 14.38
C ARG A 21 -5.48 -3.02 13.73
N MET A 22 -5.53 -2.03 12.83
CA MET A 22 -6.74 -1.70 12.07
C MET A 22 -7.18 -2.86 11.17
N ALA A 23 -6.26 -3.60 10.56
CA ALA A 23 -6.59 -4.80 9.81
C ALA A 23 -7.09 -5.93 10.72
N GLU A 24 -6.40 -6.19 11.84
CA GLU A 24 -6.77 -7.23 12.81
C GLU A 24 -8.19 -7.09 13.38
N ILE A 25 -8.62 -5.84 13.62
CA ILE A 25 -9.95 -5.54 14.15
C ILE A 25 -11.01 -5.30 13.04
N GLY A 26 -10.63 -5.47 11.77
CA GLY A 26 -11.54 -5.34 10.62
C GLY A 26 -11.94 -3.91 10.25
N VAL A 27 -11.17 -2.90 10.66
CA VAL A 27 -11.33 -1.51 10.16
C VAL A 27 -10.85 -1.41 8.72
N LEU A 28 -9.77 -2.11 8.38
CA LEU A 28 -9.34 -2.33 7.00
C LEU A 28 -9.75 -3.75 6.60
N LEU A 29 -10.49 -3.87 5.50
CA LEU A 29 -10.92 -5.19 4.99
C LEU A 29 -9.78 -5.88 4.23
N GLU A 30 -9.74 -7.21 4.22
CA GLU A 30 -8.70 -7.98 3.52
C GLU A 30 -8.65 -7.69 2.02
N ASP A 31 -9.82 -7.44 1.44
CA ASP A 31 -10.04 -7.07 0.04
C ASP A 31 -9.90 -5.56 -0.22
N GLU A 32 -9.74 -4.75 0.83
CA GLU A 32 -9.42 -3.34 0.70
C GLU A 32 -7.94 -3.15 0.35
N ARG A 33 -7.68 -2.87 -0.93
CA ARG A 33 -6.32 -2.63 -1.42
C ARG A 33 -5.81 -1.26 -0.99
N VAL A 34 -5.21 -1.17 0.19
CA VAL A 34 -4.60 0.05 0.74
C VAL A 34 -3.16 -0.17 1.19
N GLU A 35 -2.37 0.91 1.15
CA GLU A 35 -0.96 0.95 1.51
C GLU A 35 -0.72 2.04 2.57
N LEU A 36 0.15 1.78 3.54
CA LEU A 36 0.65 2.80 4.46
C LEU A 36 1.90 3.46 3.87
N ILE A 37 1.78 4.72 3.45
CA ILE A 37 2.88 5.50 2.87
C ILE A 37 3.07 6.76 3.69
N GLU A 38 4.26 6.92 4.28
CA GLU A 38 4.62 8.09 5.12
C GLU A 38 3.60 8.37 6.24
N GLY A 39 2.95 7.34 6.78
CA GLY A 39 1.92 7.46 7.80
C GLY A 39 0.54 7.89 7.29
N GLU A 40 0.30 7.85 5.98
CA GLU A 40 -1.01 7.98 5.35
C GLU A 40 -1.48 6.64 4.77
N ILE A 41 -2.75 6.30 4.96
CA ILE A 41 -3.36 5.11 4.35
C ILE A 41 -3.93 5.52 3.00
N LEU A 42 -3.34 5.02 1.92
CA LEU A 42 -3.69 5.36 0.55
C LEU A 42 -4.31 4.15 -0.15
N ARG A 43 -5.29 4.37 -1.02
CA ARG A 43 -5.80 3.31 -1.90
C ARG A 43 -4.75 2.97 -2.95
N MET A 44 -4.45 1.69 -3.07
CA MET A 44 -3.56 1.19 -4.09
C MET A 44 -4.17 1.46 -5.47
N SER A 45 -3.36 1.96 -6.40
CA SER A 45 -3.81 2.15 -7.78
C SER A 45 -4.15 0.80 -8.43
N ALA A 46 -5.23 0.78 -9.22
CA ALA A 46 -5.59 -0.42 -9.95
C ALA A 46 -4.48 -0.82 -10.93
N LYS A 47 -4.00 -2.06 -10.81
CA LYS A 47 -3.03 -2.65 -11.73
C LYS A 47 -3.75 -3.05 -13.02
N GLY A 48 -3.65 -2.24 -14.06
CA GLY A 48 -4.23 -2.50 -15.38
C GLY A 48 -3.40 -3.48 -16.22
N SER A 49 -3.92 -3.90 -17.37
CA SER A 49 -3.25 -4.84 -18.28
C SER A 49 -1.83 -4.41 -18.68
N ARG A 50 -1.61 -3.11 -18.90
CA ARG A 50 -0.27 -2.56 -19.21
C ARG A 50 0.72 -2.74 -18.05
N HIS A 51 0.28 -2.54 -16.82
CA HIS A 51 1.11 -2.73 -15.63
C HIS A 51 1.52 -4.20 -15.50
N ASN A 52 0.57 -5.12 -15.69
CA ASN A 52 0.84 -6.56 -15.64
C ASN A 52 1.79 -6.99 -16.77
N GLY A 53 1.64 -6.43 -17.98
CA GLY A 53 2.56 -6.69 -19.08
C GLY A 53 4.00 -6.25 -18.76
N CYS A 54 4.18 -5.09 -18.11
CA CYS A 54 5.50 -4.65 -17.65
C CYS A 54 6.09 -5.57 -16.58
N ILE A 55 5.28 -6.06 -15.63
CA ILE A 55 5.73 -7.03 -14.62
C ILE A 55 6.22 -8.32 -15.28
N ILE A 56 5.43 -8.89 -16.20
CA ILE A 56 5.77 -10.14 -16.89
C ILE A 56 7.07 -9.98 -17.67
N ALA A 57 7.20 -8.91 -18.46
CA ALA A 57 8.41 -8.66 -19.25
C ALA A 57 9.66 -8.49 -18.36
N LEU A 58 9.52 -7.84 -17.20
CA LEU A 58 10.63 -7.69 -16.25
C LEU A 58 10.99 -9.02 -15.57
N ASP A 59 9.98 -9.81 -15.19
CA ASP A 59 10.18 -11.14 -14.59
C ASP A 59 10.92 -12.07 -15.56
N ASP A 60 10.51 -12.10 -16.84
CA ASP A 60 11.17 -12.88 -17.89
C ASP A 60 12.65 -12.45 -18.06
N LEU A 61 12.91 -11.14 -18.14
CA LEU A 61 14.27 -10.63 -18.30
C LEU A 61 15.15 -10.99 -17.09
N LEU A 62 14.65 -10.87 -15.87
CA LEU A 62 15.43 -11.23 -14.68
C LEU A 62 15.69 -12.73 -14.59
N ARG A 63 14.73 -13.58 -14.96
CA ARG A 63 14.92 -15.05 -14.99
C ARG A 63 15.98 -15.47 -16.01
N GLU A 64 16.06 -14.78 -17.13
CA GLU A 64 17.11 -15.03 -18.12
C GLU A 64 18.50 -14.65 -17.59
N GLN A 65 18.62 -13.55 -16.86
CA GLN A 65 19.91 -13.02 -16.41
C GLN A 65 20.41 -13.64 -15.09
N LEU A 66 19.53 -14.12 -14.21
CA LEU A 66 19.87 -14.57 -12.85
C LEU A 66 19.91 -16.11 -12.68
N ASN A 67 19.90 -16.87 -13.78
CA ASN A 67 19.57 -18.29 -13.84
C ASN A 67 18.12 -18.58 -13.39
N ARG A 68 17.42 -19.42 -14.15
CA ARG A 68 15.94 -19.56 -14.14
C ARG A 68 15.28 -19.85 -12.78
N ASP A 69 16.02 -20.30 -11.78
CA ASP A 69 15.49 -20.70 -10.47
C ASP A 69 15.56 -19.61 -9.39
N THR A 70 16.14 -18.44 -9.68
CA THR A 70 16.55 -17.50 -8.63
C THR A 70 15.69 -16.23 -8.49
N ALA A 71 14.79 -15.93 -9.45
CA ALA A 71 14.04 -14.67 -9.43
C ALA A 71 12.55 -14.84 -9.77
N MET A 72 11.70 -14.33 -8.87
CA MET A 72 10.27 -14.15 -9.08
C MET A 72 9.89 -12.73 -8.63
N ILE A 73 9.32 -11.95 -9.53
CA ILE A 73 8.71 -10.65 -9.19
C ILE A 73 7.22 -10.86 -8.98
N SER A 74 6.77 -10.67 -7.75
CA SER A 74 5.35 -10.62 -7.39
C SER A 74 5.05 -9.24 -6.82
N VAL A 75 3.99 -8.58 -7.32
CA VAL A 75 3.53 -7.26 -6.87
C VAL A 75 2.12 -7.38 -6.32
#